data_AF-A0A7X5WVQ8-F1
#
_entry.id   AF-A0A7X5WVQ8-F1
#
_cell.length_a   1.000
_cell.length_b   1.000
_cell.length_c   1.000
_cell.angle_alpha   90.00
_cell.angle_beta   90.00
_cell.angle_gamma   90.00
#
_symmetry.space_group_name_H-M   'P 1'
#
loop_
_entity.id
_entity.type
_entity.pdbx_description
1 polymer ?
#
loop_
_entity_poly.entity_id
_entity_poly.type
_entity_poly.pdbx_seq_one_letter_code
_entity_poly.pdbx_strand_id
1 'polypeptide(L)' 'MGPVSLPPSVTFDRPFLFAIRERFSGTILFLGVIGDPTR' A
#
# COMPACT_ATOMS: atom_id res chain seq x y z
N MET A 1 -0.60 25.64 24.84
CA MET A 1 -0.94 24.30 24.30
C MET A 1 0.19 23.87 23.38
N GLY A 2 0.84 22.74 23.67
CA GLY A 2 1.87 22.18 22.79
C GLY A 2 1.26 21.48 21.57
N PRO A 3 2.05 21.19 20.53
CA PRO A 3 1.55 20.49 19.34
C PRO A 3 1.03 19.10 19.73
N VAL A 4 -0.21 18.79 19.33
CA VAL A 4 -0.76 17.44 19.37
C VAL A 4 -0.24 16.65 18.18
N SER A 5 0.25 15.43 18.41
CA SER A 5 0.59 14.50 17.33
C SER A 5 -0.69 14.04 16.65
N LEU A 6 -0.94 14.48 15.43
CA LEU A 6 -1.98 13.90 14.59
C LEU A 6 -1.52 12.52 14.07
N PRO A 7 -2.44 11.57 13.83
CA PRO A 7 -2.09 10.33 13.16
C PRO A 7 -1.44 10.60 11.79
N PRO A 8 -0.48 9.78 11.37
CA PRO A 8 0.11 9.91 10.05
C PRO A 8 -0.94 9.62 8.97
N SER A 9 -0.93 10.41 7.89
CA SER A 9 -1.71 10.15 6.69
C SER A 9 -0.91 9.28 5.72
N VAL A 10 -1.54 8.25 5.15
CA VAL A 10 -0.95 7.38 4.12
C VAL A 10 -1.74 7.53 2.83
N THR A 11 -1.09 8.08 1.81
CA THR A 11 -1.69 8.34 0.49
C THR A 11 -0.91 7.59 -0.58
N PHE A 12 -1.64 6.96 -1.52
CA PHE A 12 -1.10 6.23 -2.66
C PHE A 12 -1.32 7.01 -3.96
N ASP A 13 -0.73 8.20 -4.04
CA ASP A 13 -0.85 9.16 -5.15
C ASP A 13 0.36 9.14 -6.11
N ARG A 14 1.16 8.08 -6.04
CA ARG A 14 2.37 7.84 -6.84
C ARG A 14 2.58 6.33 -7.01
N PRO A 15 3.45 5.87 -7.92
CA PRO A 15 3.62 4.45 -8.19
C PRO A 15 3.85 3.62 -6.92
N PHE A 16 3.11 2.51 -6.80
CA PHE A 16 3.14 1.64 -5.64
C PHE A 16 3.05 0.16 -6.01
N LEU A 17 3.49 -0.70 -5.10
CA LEU A 17 3.34 -2.15 -5.20
C LEU A 17 2.10 -2.60 -4.44
N PHE A 18 1.45 -3.65 -4.93
CA PHE A 18 0.44 -4.39 -4.17
C PHE A 18 0.74 -5.89 -4.22
N ALA A 19 0.34 -6.60 -3.17
CA ALA A 19 0.42 -8.05 -3.12
C ALA A 19 -0.81 -8.62 -2.40
N ILE A 20 -1.31 -9.74 -2.92
CA ILE A 20 -2.29 -10.58 -2.24
C ILE A 20 -1.57 -11.89 -1.91
N ARG A 21 -1.46 -12.19 -0.62
CA ARG A 21 -0.80 -13.41 -0.13
C ARG A 21 -1.78 -14.29 0.63
N GLU A 22 -1.69 -15.59 0.40
CA GLU A 22 -2.30 -16.58 1.29
C GLU A 22 -1.52 -16.58 2.62
N ARG A 23 -2.24 -16.61 3.75
CA ARG A 23 -1.67 -16.30 5.07
C ARG A 23 -0.82 -17.41 5.65
N PHE A 24 -1.18 -18.67 5.45
CA PHE A 24 -0.55 -19.82 6.11
C PHE A 24 0.71 -20.31 5.41
N SER A 25 0.64 -20.49 4.10
CA SER A 25 1.77 -20.89 3.24
C SER A 25 2.66 -19.72 2.87
N GLY A 26 2.15 -18.48 2.92
CA GLY A 26 2.85 -17.30 2.43
C GLY A 26 2.89 -17.19 0.90
N THR A 27 2.15 -18.07 0.20
CA THR A 27 2.07 -18.05 -1.27
C THR A 27 1.56 -16.70 -1.73
N ILE A 28 2.32 -16.05 -2.62
CA ILE A 28 1.90 -14.83 -3.30
C ILE A 28 0.94 -15.23 -4.41
N LEU A 29 -0.33 -14.91 -4.22
CA LEU A 29 -1.38 -15.19 -5.20
C LEU A 29 -1.34 -14.17 -6.33
N PHE A 30 -1.06 -12.90 -5.99
CA PHE A 30 -0.95 -11.81 -6.94
C PHE A 30 0.12 -10.82 -6.47
N LEU A 31 0.91 -10.30 -7.41
CA LEU A 31 1.88 -9.24 -7.20
C LEU A 31 1.80 -8.28 -8.39
N GLY A 32 1.79 -6.98 -8.12
CA GLY A 32 1.77 -6.01 -9.21
C GLY A 32 2.31 -4.64 -8.80
N VAL A 33 2.66 -3.88 -9.83
CA VAL A 33 3.04 -2.47 -9.75
C VAL A 33 1.89 -1.66 -10.35
N ILE A 34 1.36 -0.71 -9.60
CA ILE A 34 0.46 0.32 -10.15
C ILE A 34 1.31 1.53 -10.49
N GLY A 35 1.69 1.64 -11.77
CA GLY A 35 2.49 2.75 -12.28
C GLY A 35 1.65 3.91 -12.83
N ASP A 36 0.60 3.58 -13.60
CA ASP A 36 -0.39 4.50 -14.13
C ASP A 36 -1.77 3.83 -14.03
N PRO A 37 -2.67 4.30 -13.15
CA PRO A 37 -3.97 3.66 -12.92
C PRO A 37 -5.00 3.93 -14.04
N THR A 38 -4.66 4.76 -15.05
CA THR A 38 -5.53 5.07 -16.18
C THR A 38 -5.26 4.22 -17.43
N ARG A 39 -4.19 3.43 -17.38
CA ARG A 39 -3.76 2.54 -18.46
C ARG A 39 -4.21 1.09 -18.24
#